data_AF-A0A939X6Y0-F1
#
_entry.id   AF-A0A939X6Y0-F1
#
_cell.length_a   1.000
_cell.length_b   1.000
_cell.length_c   1.000
_cell.angle_alpha   90.00
_cell.angle_beta   90.00
_cell.angle_gamma   90.00
#
_symmetry.space_group_name_H-M   'P 1'
#
loop_
_entity.id
_entity.type
_entity.pdbx_description
1 polymer ?
#
loop_
_entity_poly.entity_id
_entity_poly.type
_entity_poly.pdbx_seq_one_letter_code
_entity_poly.pdbx_strand_id
1 'polypeptide(L)'
;ALSGEVYSAFDQDDAIAVFDIGGEDLGARVLGAMLSRFKNIEYRVYMVVNAFRPFTSDPEGIKEMCAELSEAARLPISGFINNSNLLEETTEEELIEGEKVILAASELTGIPIVYQTGLDNVLPESWSEKTPSGIPVLRMDRKVLYTY
;
A
#
# COMPACT_ATOMS: atom_id res chain seq x y z
N ALA A 1 -13.88 14.46 -14.74
CA ALA A 1 -12.57 14.77 -15.35
C ALA A 1 -11.58 15.06 -14.22
N LEU A 2 -10.34 14.57 -14.30
CA LEU A 2 -9.30 14.88 -13.32
C LEU A 2 -8.90 16.36 -13.44
N SER A 3 -8.51 17.00 -12.33
CA SER A 3 -8.11 18.42 -12.34
C SER A 3 -6.76 18.62 -13.06
N GLY A 4 -6.51 19.83 -13.56
CA GLY A 4 -5.24 20.18 -14.19
C GLY A 4 -4.03 20.02 -13.26
N GLU A 5 -4.25 20.15 -11.94
CA GLU A 5 -3.21 19.98 -10.91
C GLU A 5 -2.64 18.55 -10.92
N VAL A 6 -3.50 17.52 -11.05
CA VAL A 6 -3.06 16.11 -11.13
C VAL A 6 -2.14 15.88 -12.33
N TYR A 7 -2.38 16.57 -13.45
CA TYR A 7 -1.53 16.46 -14.63
C TYR A 7 -0.20 17.20 -14.50
N SER A 8 -0.18 18.34 -13.79
CA SER A 8 1.04 19.14 -13.59
C SER A 8 2.12 18.41 -12.79
N ALA A 9 1.73 17.40 -12.00
CA ALA A 9 2.66 16.55 -11.26
C ALA A 9 3.62 15.76 -12.17
N PHE A 10 3.28 15.56 -13.45
CA PHE A 10 4.13 14.89 -14.44
C PHE A 10 5.08 15.83 -15.18
N ASP A 11 4.94 17.14 -14.98
CA ASP A 11 5.70 18.17 -15.69
C ASP A 11 6.81 18.77 -14.80
N GLN A 12 7.04 18.21 -13.61
CA GLN A 12 8.07 18.63 -12.64
C GLN A 12 9.14 17.54 -12.50
N ASP A 13 10.26 17.70 -13.22
CA ASP A 13 11.34 16.71 -13.28
C ASP A 13 12.16 16.59 -11.97
N ASP A 14 12.04 17.56 -11.06
CA ASP A 14 12.79 17.64 -9.80
C ASP A 14 11.94 17.35 -8.55
N ALA A 15 10.72 16.83 -8.72
CA ALA A 15 9.79 16.54 -7.64
C ALA A 15 9.40 15.06 -7.56
N ILE A 16 9.04 14.60 -6.35
CA ILE A 16 8.39 13.31 -6.14
C ILE A 16 6.89 13.57 -5.99
N ALA A 17 6.10 13.01 -6.90
CA ALA A 17 4.65 13.00 -6.79
C ALA A 17 4.17 11.71 -6.13
N VAL A 18 3.27 11.84 -5.14
CA VAL A 18 2.56 10.71 -4.53
C VAL A 18 1.09 10.84 -4.86
N PHE A 19 0.55 9.83 -5.52
CA PHE A 19 -0.88 9.73 -5.82
C PHE A 19 -1.52 8.78 -4.82
N ASP A 20 -2.36 9.32 -3.93
CA ASP A 20 -3.23 8.50 -3.08
C ASP A 20 -4.50 8.17 -3.88
N ILE A 21 -4.65 6.89 -4.20
CA ILE A 21 -5.67 6.40 -5.12
C ILE A 21 -6.48 5.35 -4.39
N GLY A 22 -7.79 5.58 -4.30
CA GLY A 22 -8.70 4.63 -3.69
C GLY A 22 -8.58 3.24 -4.35
N GLY A 23 -8.53 2.21 -3.53
CA GLY A 23 -8.36 0.81 -3.94
C GLY A 23 -9.60 0.15 -4.55
N GLU A 24 -10.43 0.93 -5.24
CA GLU A 24 -11.58 0.42 -6.00
C GLU A 24 -11.35 0.63 -7.51
N ASP A 25 -12.11 -0.11 -8.33
CA ASP A 25 -12.11 -0.05 -9.80
C ASP A 25 -11.96 1.37 -10.38
N LEU A 26 -12.67 2.35 -9.80
CA LEU A 26 -12.66 3.72 -10.33
C LEU A 26 -11.30 4.41 -10.15
N GLY A 27 -10.64 4.20 -9.00
CA GLY A 27 -9.32 4.76 -8.71
C GLY A 27 -8.25 4.14 -9.60
N ALA A 28 -8.29 2.81 -9.76
CA ALA A 28 -7.36 2.12 -10.67
C ALA A 28 -7.56 2.57 -12.14
N ARG A 29 -8.80 2.72 -12.61
CA ARG A 29 -9.08 3.22 -13.97
C ARG A 29 -8.58 4.64 -14.22
N VAL A 30 -8.56 5.48 -13.18
CA VAL A 30 -7.97 6.84 -13.25
C VAL A 30 -6.49 6.77 -13.63
N LEU A 31 -5.71 5.84 -13.06
CA LEU A 31 -4.32 5.60 -13.48
C LEU A 31 -4.23 5.15 -14.94
N GLY A 32 -5.09 4.22 -15.34
CA GLY A 32 -5.13 3.71 -16.72
C GLY A 32 -5.36 4.81 -17.76
N ALA A 33 -6.15 5.84 -17.42
CA ALA A 33 -6.37 7.00 -18.29
C ALA A 33 -5.10 7.87 -18.48
N MET A 34 -4.13 7.76 -17.56
CA MET A 34 -2.89 8.53 -17.54
C MET A 34 -1.66 7.73 -18.01
N LEU A 35 -1.85 6.49 -18.48
CA LEU A 35 -0.78 5.56 -18.85
C LEU A 35 0.29 6.17 -19.80
N SER A 36 -0.10 7.07 -20.70
CA SER A 36 0.84 7.73 -21.61
C SER A 36 1.88 8.61 -20.90
N ARG A 37 1.55 9.15 -19.72
CA ARG A 37 2.45 9.99 -18.92
C ARG A 37 3.49 9.18 -18.15
N PHE A 38 3.19 7.91 -17.85
CA PHE A 38 4.11 7.01 -17.15
C PHE A 38 5.22 6.42 -18.05
N LYS A 39 5.15 6.60 -19.37
CA LYS A 39 6.06 5.93 -20.33
C LYS A 39 7.53 6.34 -20.18
N ASN A 40 7.80 7.57 -19.75
CA ASN A 40 9.14 8.15 -19.72
C ASN A 40 9.56 8.63 -18.33
N ILE A 41 8.89 8.16 -17.28
CA ILE A 41 9.22 8.50 -15.90
C ILE A 41 9.45 7.24 -15.10
N GLU A 42 10.29 7.32 -14.07
CA GLU A 42 10.36 6.27 -13.08
C GLU A 42 9.14 6.36 -12.16
N TYR A 43 8.48 5.22 -11.92
CA TYR A 43 7.37 5.12 -11.00
C TYR A 43 7.42 3.81 -10.22
N ARG A 44 6.66 3.77 -9.12
CA ARG A 44 6.34 2.57 -8.35
C ARG A 44 4.86 2.61 -8.01
N VAL A 45 4.19 1.47 -8.14
CA VAL A 45 2.79 1.29 -7.73
C VAL A 45 2.79 0.38 -6.51
N TYR A 46 2.37 0.89 -5.37
CA TYR A 46 2.27 0.09 -4.15
C TYR A 46 0.81 -0.19 -3.83
N MET A 47 0.49 -1.44 -3.53
CA MET A 47 -0.80 -1.82 -2.98
C MET A 47 -0.70 -1.84 -1.46
N VAL A 48 -1.46 -0.97 -0.80
CA VAL A 48 -1.54 -0.92 0.66
C VAL A 48 -2.57 -1.93 1.11
N VAL A 49 -2.12 -2.97 1.82
CA VAL A 49 -2.94 -4.12 2.20
C VAL A 49 -3.25 -4.05 3.69
N ASN A 50 -4.52 -4.21 4.05
CA ASN A 50 -4.92 -4.45 5.43
C ASN A 50 -5.56 -5.84 5.50
N ALA A 51 -4.93 -6.77 6.22
CA ALA A 51 -5.39 -8.16 6.36
C ALA A 51 -6.70 -8.33 7.15
N PHE A 52 -7.29 -7.24 7.64
CA PHE A 52 -8.56 -7.25 8.37
C PHE A 52 -9.74 -6.73 7.55
N ARG A 53 -9.60 -6.66 6.23
CA ARG A 53 -10.71 -6.31 5.31
C ARG A 53 -11.23 -7.53 4.56
N PRO A 54 -12.53 -7.57 4.21
CA PRO A 54 -13.17 -8.76 3.62
C PRO A 54 -12.51 -9.36 2.38
N PHE A 55 -11.89 -8.54 1.52
CA PHE A 55 -11.29 -8.98 0.25
C PHE A 55 -9.77 -9.16 0.31
N THR A 56 -9.17 -8.84 1.46
CA THR A 56 -7.72 -8.94 1.66
C THR A 56 -7.38 -9.69 2.94
N SER A 57 -8.34 -10.47 3.47
CA SER A 57 -8.19 -11.20 4.73
C SER A 57 -7.36 -12.48 4.65
N ASP A 58 -7.06 -12.92 3.43
CA ASP A 58 -6.26 -14.10 3.16
C ASP A 58 -5.37 -13.88 1.91
N PRO A 59 -4.34 -14.73 1.72
CA PRO A 59 -3.38 -14.57 0.64
C PRO A 59 -4.01 -14.61 -0.76
N GLU A 60 -5.02 -15.46 -0.96
CA GLU A 60 -5.75 -15.61 -2.20
C GLU A 60 -6.53 -14.34 -2.55
N GLY A 61 -7.25 -13.74 -1.60
CA GLY A 61 -7.98 -12.49 -1.78
C GLY A 61 -7.04 -11.32 -2.10
N ILE A 62 -5.89 -11.24 -1.42
CA ILE A 62 -4.85 -10.23 -1.74
C ILE A 62 -4.36 -10.41 -3.19
N LYS A 63 -4.11 -11.65 -3.62
CA LYS A 63 -3.69 -11.95 -5.00
C LYS A 63 -4.76 -11.57 -6.03
N GLU A 64 -6.03 -11.89 -5.76
CA GLU A 64 -7.15 -11.53 -6.64
C GLU A 64 -7.26 -10.01 -6.78
N MET A 65 -7.33 -9.30 -5.66
CA MET A 65 -7.38 -7.83 -5.65
C MET A 65 -6.14 -7.21 -6.33
N CYS A 66 -4.95 -7.77 -6.13
CA CYS A 66 -3.74 -7.32 -6.82
C CYS A 66 -3.86 -7.46 -8.35
N ALA A 67 -4.43 -8.56 -8.83
CA ALA A 67 -4.64 -8.79 -10.25
C ALA A 67 -5.67 -7.81 -10.83
N GLU A 68 -6.81 -7.63 -10.16
CA GLU A 68 -7.89 -6.71 -10.56
C GLU A 68 -7.38 -5.25 -10.64
N LEU A 69 -6.69 -4.78 -9.61
CA LEU A 69 -6.15 -3.42 -9.57
C LEU A 69 -5.09 -3.21 -10.65
N SER A 70 -4.21 -4.20 -10.85
CA SER A 70 -3.17 -4.11 -11.90
C SER A 70 -3.78 -4.09 -13.30
N GLU A 71 -4.80 -4.91 -13.56
CA GLU A 71 -5.53 -4.94 -14.83
C GLU A 71 -6.25 -3.60 -15.08
N ALA A 72 -6.99 -3.10 -14.08
CA ALA A 72 -7.73 -1.85 -14.19
C ALA A 72 -6.81 -0.63 -14.39
N ALA A 73 -5.66 -0.60 -13.68
CA ALA A 73 -4.67 0.46 -13.82
C ALA A 73 -3.79 0.33 -15.07
N ARG A 74 -3.69 -0.88 -15.64
CA ARG A 74 -2.73 -1.24 -16.70
C ARG A 74 -1.28 -0.96 -16.29
N LEU A 75 -1.02 -1.07 -14.98
CA LEU A 75 0.29 -0.86 -14.37
C LEU A 75 0.57 -2.02 -13.41
N PRO A 76 1.78 -2.60 -13.44
CA PRO A 76 2.14 -3.68 -12.53
C PRO A 76 2.27 -3.15 -11.10
N ILE A 77 1.75 -3.91 -10.13
CA ILE A 77 2.03 -3.65 -8.71
C ILE A 77 3.52 -3.95 -8.45
N SER A 78 4.22 -2.95 -7.93
CA SER A 78 5.65 -2.98 -7.64
C SER A 78 5.98 -3.53 -6.26
N GLY A 79 5.01 -3.55 -5.35
CA GLY A 79 5.20 -4.03 -3.98
C GLY A 79 3.96 -3.88 -3.11
N PHE A 80 3.93 -4.64 -2.02
CA PHE A 80 2.93 -4.53 -0.97
C PHE A 80 3.43 -3.65 0.18
N ILE A 81 2.53 -2.88 0.76
CA ILE A 81 2.72 -2.25 2.07
C ILE A 81 1.74 -2.92 3.01
N ASN A 82 2.25 -3.63 4.02
CA ASN A 82 1.41 -4.19 5.06
C ASN A 82 0.97 -3.08 6.01
N ASN A 83 -0.31 -2.73 5.97
CA ASN A 83 -0.99 -1.81 6.86
C ASN A 83 -2.16 -2.50 7.57
N SER A 84 -1.95 -3.73 8.02
CA SER A 84 -2.92 -4.49 8.81
C SER A 84 -3.12 -3.80 10.16
N ASN A 85 -4.32 -3.25 10.37
CA ASN A 85 -4.69 -2.54 11.58
C ASN A 85 -6.20 -2.62 11.83
N LEU A 86 -6.58 -2.52 13.10
CA LEU A 86 -7.95 -2.40 13.60
C LEU A 86 -8.16 -1.03 14.24
N LEU A 87 -7.54 0.02 13.69
CA LEU A 87 -7.52 1.37 14.26
C LEU A 87 -7.01 1.35 15.71
N GLU A 88 -7.79 1.86 16.67
CA GLU A 88 -7.43 1.91 18.09
C GLU A 88 -7.32 0.53 18.74
N GLU A 89 -7.92 -0.51 18.15
CA GLU A 89 -7.93 -1.88 18.66
C GLU A 89 -6.75 -2.71 18.14
N THR A 90 -5.79 -2.10 17.43
CA THR A 90 -4.63 -2.82 16.89
C THR A 90 -3.69 -3.22 18.01
N THR A 91 -3.42 -4.52 18.15
CA THR A 91 -2.39 -5.04 19.07
C THR A 91 -1.16 -5.56 18.32
N GLU A 92 -0.11 -5.90 19.07
CA GLU A 92 1.09 -6.56 18.55
C GLU A 92 0.74 -7.89 17.87
N GLU A 93 -0.19 -8.65 18.44
CA GLU A 93 -0.66 -9.92 17.90
C GLU A 93 -1.31 -9.75 16.52
N GLU A 94 -2.13 -8.72 16.33
CA GLU A 94 -2.71 -8.41 15.02
C GLU A 94 -1.65 -8.00 13.99
N LEU A 95 -0.63 -7.23 14.38
CA LEU A 95 0.45 -6.88 13.47
C LEU A 95 1.21 -8.12 12.99
N ILE A 96 1.52 -9.04 13.91
CA ILE A 96 2.20 -10.31 13.61
C ILE A 96 1.33 -11.19 12.71
N GLU A 97 0.02 -11.27 12.99
CA GLU A 97 -0.88 -12.07 12.16
C GLU A 97 -1.03 -11.49 10.75
N GLY A 98 -1.18 -10.17 10.63
CA GLY A 98 -1.21 -9.49 9.35
C GLY A 98 0.07 -9.67 8.53
N GLU A 99 1.24 -9.68 9.18
CA GLU A 99 2.52 -9.97 8.51
C GLU A 99 2.53 -11.37 7.90
N LYS A 100 2.05 -12.39 8.63
CA LYS A 100 1.98 -13.77 8.10
C LYS A 100 1.12 -13.87 6.85
N VAL A 101 -0.06 -13.25 6.86
CA VAL A 101 -0.98 -13.25 5.72
C VAL A 101 -0.32 -12.62 4.49
N ILE A 102 0.34 -11.47 4.67
CA ILE A 102 0.94 -10.75 3.55
C ILE A 102 2.25 -11.39 3.09
N LEU A 103 3.00 -12.06 3.96
CA LEU A 103 4.13 -12.91 3.57
C LEU A 103 3.67 -14.03 2.64
N ALA A 104 2.61 -14.75 3.01
CA ALA A 104 2.04 -15.78 2.13
C ALA A 104 1.54 -15.18 0.80
N ALA A 105 0.90 -14.01 0.81
CA ALA A 105 0.49 -13.33 -0.42
C ALA A 105 1.70 -12.91 -1.29
N SER A 106 2.78 -12.44 -0.66
CA SER A 106 4.04 -12.09 -1.33
C SER A 106 4.66 -13.30 -2.01
N GLU A 107 4.70 -14.46 -1.34
CA GLU A 107 5.16 -15.73 -1.93
C GLU A 107 4.27 -16.18 -3.09
N LEU A 108 2.93 -16.11 -2.96
CA LEU A 108 1.99 -16.53 -4.00
C LEU A 108 2.04 -15.68 -5.27
N THR A 109 2.37 -14.39 -5.14
CA THR A 109 2.37 -13.43 -6.24
C THR A 109 3.78 -13.15 -6.79
N GLY A 110 4.82 -13.40 -6.00
CA GLY A 110 6.19 -12.97 -6.28
C GLY A 110 6.42 -11.47 -6.08
N ILE A 111 5.43 -10.74 -5.55
CA ILE A 111 5.52 -9.29 -5.33
C ILE A 111 6.13 -9.05 -3.94
N PRO A 112 7.19 -8.23 -3.81
CA PRO A 112 7.85 -8.03 -2.53
C PRO A 112 7.01 -7.17 -1.57
N ILE A 113 7.18 -7.41 -0.27
CA ILE A 113 6.70 -6.49 0.77
C ILE A 113 7.75 -5.41 0.98
N VAL A 114 7.35 -4.16 0.77
CA VAL A 114 8.25 -3.00 0.82
C VAL A 114 8.33 -2.46 2.24
N TYR A 115 7.19 -2.42 2.93
CA TYR A 115 7.10 -1.94 4.30
C TYR A 115 6.08 -2.74 5.09
N GLN A 116 6.42 -2.94 6.36
CA GLN A 116 5.51 -3.23 7.45
C GLN A 116 5.18 -1.91 8.16
N THR A 117 3.92 -1.58 8.37
CA THR A 117 3.53 -0.41 9.16
C THR A 117 2.98 -0.82 10.53
N GLY A 118 2.97 0.14 11.46
CA GLY A 118 2.32 0.04 12.77
C GLY A 118 2.44 1.35 13.53
N LEU A 119 1.52 1.61 14.46
CA LEU A 119 1.68 2.75 15.37
C LEU A 119 2.84 2.49 16.33
N ASP A 120 3.63 3.52 16.65
CA ASP A 120 4.84 3.35 17.46
C ASP A 120 4.56 2.70 18.83
N ASN A 121 3.38 2.99 19.40
CA ASN A 121 2.94 2.47 20.69
C ASN A 121 2.39 1.03 20.67
N VAL A 122 2.26 0.39 19.49
CA VAL A 122 1.76 -0.98 19.35
C VAL A 122 2.69 -1.88 18.53
N LEU A 123 3.80 -1.35 18.04
CA LEU A 123 4.80 -2.15 17.34
C LEU A 123 5.51 -3.09 18.33
N PRO A 124 5.69 -4.39 17.99
CA PRO A 124 6.45 -5.30 18.83
C PRO A 124 7.85 -4.78 19.12
N GLU A 125 8.36 -4.96 20.35
CA GLU A 125 9.71 -4.50 20.72
C GLU A 125 10.80 -5.07 19.79
N SER A 126 10.58 -6.28 19.27
CA SER A 126 11.49 -6.94 18.33
C SER A 126 11.54 -6.28 16.94
N TRP A 127 10.52 -5.50 16.57
CA TRP A 127 10.36 -4.86 15.26
C TRP A 127 11.00 -3.47 15.26
N SER A 128 12.33 -3.43 15.33
CA SER A 128 13.11 -2.18 15.39
C SER A 128 13.09 -1.43 14.04
N GLU A 129 14.12 -1.61 13.21
CA GLU A 129 14.18 -1.10 11.84
C GLU A 129 13.51 -2.06 10.84
N LYS A 130 13.43 -3.34 11.21
CA LYS A 130 12.89 -4.42 10.40
C LYS A 130 12.10 -5.40 11.27
N THR A 131 11.14 -6.10 10.68
CA THR A 131 10.53 -7.28 11.27
C THR A 131 11.55 -8.43 11.33
N PRO A 132 11.29 -9.51 12.11
CA PRO A 132 12.09 -10.73 12.10
C PRO A 132 12.24 -11.35 10.71
N SER A 133 11.26 -11.13 9.83
CA SER A 133 11.25 -11.57 8.43
C SER A 133 12.08 -10.66 7.52
N GLY A 134 12.70 -9.61 8.06
CA GLY A 134 13.58 -8.69 7.34
C GLY A 134 12.87 -7.55 6.60
N ILE A 135 11.56 -7.38 6.82
CA ILE A 135 10.76 -6.34 6.16
C ILE A 135 11.02 -4.99 6.86
N PRO A 136 11.37 -3.91 6.14
CA PRO A 136 11.51 -2.58 6.74
C PRO A 136 10.24 -2.13 7.47
N VAL A 137 10.41 -1.61 8.69
CA VAL A 137 9.30 -1.10 9.51
C VAL A 137 9.14 0.40 9.30
N LEU A 138 7.94 0.83 8.91
CA LEU A 138 7.51 2.21 8.86
C LEU A 138 6.70 2.52 10.12
N ARG A 139 7.36 3.15 11.10
CA ARG A 139 6.76 3.58 12.37
C ARG A 139 5.85 4.78 12.15
N MET A 140 4.65 4.75 12.73
CA MET A 140 3.65 5.79 12.55
C MET A 140 3.21 6.42 13.87
N ASP A 141 3.01 7.73 13.86
CA ASP A 141 2.34 8.47 14.92
C ASP A 141 1.01 9.01 14.40
N ARG A 142 -0.09 8.72 15.12
CA ARG A 142 -1.40 9.25 14.76
C ARG A 142 -1.57 10.66 15.33
N LYS A 143 -1.92 11.61 14.46
CA LYS A 143 -2.35 12.96 14.86
C LYS A 143 -3.76 13.22 14.34
N VAL A 144 -4.66 13.63 15.23
CA VAL A 144 -6.03 14.04 14.86
C VAL A 144 -6.09 15.56 14.93
N LEU A 145 -6.30 16.21 13.78
CA LEU A 145 -6.48 17.64 13.70
C LEU A 145 -7.99 17.95 13.74
N TYR A 146 -8.42 18.64 14.78
CA TYR A 146 -9.77 19.17 14.86
C TYR A 146 -9.78 20.59 14.27
N THR A 147 -10.46 20.76 13.14
CA THR A 147 -10.78 22.08 12.59
C THR A 147 -12.10 22.53 13.21
N TYR A 148 -12.04 23.51 14.12
CA TYR A 148 -13.22 24.20 14.64
C TYR A 148 -13.63 25.34 13.70
#